data_AF-A0A0F2L9P2-F1
#
_entry.id   AF-A0A0F2L9P2-F1
#
_cell.length_a   1.000
_cell.length_b   1.000
_cell.length_c   1.000
_cell.angle_alpha   90.00
_cell.angle_beta   90.00
_cell.angle_gamma   90.00
#
_symmetry.space_group_name_H-M   'P 1'
#
loop_
_entity.id
_entity.type
_entity.pdbx_description
1 polymer ?
#
loop_
_entity_poly.entity_id
_entity_poly.type
_entity_poly.pdbx_seq_one_letter_code
_entity_poly.pdbx_strand_id
1 'polypeptide(L)'
;MPANLPAEAKAKWLKVMEAKTPEEKIKAMEEFLSAVPKHKGTEKLVKFVRRRMAELRREVEEKKAKEKSSRGGGGGGIYIKKDGDMQIIVVGPPSSGKTSLLRCLTSTQLEPDEIPFSTVEPVPAMFIEDNVYVQLVKAPSIALGQSSDINSVAYALVRNADGAIIVLRGDQDPGAALASLVKMFDEAGVSLYRPKALVRVERRGSGGVQILGNGRLVGATLGDVKSLLGEYGIYHAAIYIEGEATLDDVEEALFSERMYKPSILVVSGEVPADAAELAKKLDVPLVKADLTKCEIDRRGLLELLLRRLRLIRVFTKQIHSDMYMPKPLVVAEGSTVGDVAKKIHSSLYENFKYAVVWRREQFPDRPKRVGLEYKLKDGDVVEIHA
;
A
#
# COMPACT_ATOMS: atom_id res chain seq x y z
N MET A 1 -15.77 15.22 -17.70
CA MET A 1 -15.10 16.18 -18.61
C MET A 1 -15.61 17.57 -18.30
N PRO A 2 -14.78 18.64 -18.22
CA PRO A 2 -15.34 19.98 -18.11
C PRO A 2 -16.35 20.19 -19.25
N ALA A 3 -17.56 20.62 -18.89
CA ALA A 3 -18.73 20.67 -19.78
C ALA A 3 -18.51 21.46 -21.09
N ASN A 4 -17.43 22.24 -21.15
CA ASN A 4 -17.09 23.17 -22.22
C ASN A 4 -16.01 22.67 -23.20
N LEU A 5 -15.76 21.36 -23.31
CA LEU A 5 -14.82 20.84 -24.31
C LEU A 5 -15.44 20.79 -25.72
N PRO A 6 -14.71 21.22 -26.77
CA PRO A 6 -15.12 21.06 -28.16
C PRO A 6 -15.39 19.59 -28.51
N ALA A 7 -16.31 19.34 -29.44
CA ALA A 7 -16.63 17.98 -29.91
C ALA A 7 -15.38 17.22 -30.41
N GLU A 8 -14.45 17.93 -31.04
CA GLU A 8 -13.17 17.38 -31.48
C GLU A 8 -12.31 16.89 -30.30
N ALA A 9 -12.24 17.66 -29.20
CA ALA A 9 -11.51 17.27 -28.01
C ALA A 9 -12.16 16.05 -27.35
N LYS A 10 -13.50 15.99 -27.31
CA LYS A 10 -14.23 14.82 -26.77
C LYS A 10 -13.93 13.55 -27.56
N ALA A 11 -13.91 13.63 -28.89
CA ALA A 11 -13.57 12.50 -29.76
C ALA A 11 -12.12 12.03 -29.57
N LYS A 12 -11.16 12.95 -29.45
CA LYS A 12 -9.76 12.61 -29.18
C LYS A 12 -9.57 12.01 -27.79
N TRP A 13 -10.38 12.39 -26.81
CA TRP A 13 -10.35 11.78 -25.49
C TRP A 13 -10.83 10.32 -25.48
N LEU A 14 -11.86 9.99 -26.25
CA LEU A 14 -12.29 8.59 -26.40
C LEU A 14 -11.13 7.71 -26.90
N LYS A 15 -10.31 8.21 -27.83
CA LYS A 15 -9.09 7.51 -28.28
C LYS A 15 -8.08 7.31 -27.14
N VAL A 16 -7.92 8.29 -26.25
CA VAL A 16 -7.08 8.15 -25.04
C VAL A 16 -7.59 7.01 -24.14
N MET A 17 -8.91 6.86 -24.06
CA MET A 17 -9.58 5.89 -23.21
C MET A 17 -9.57 4.47 -23.80
N GLU A 18 -9.54 4.36 -25.13
CA GLU A 18 -9.44 3.12 -25.89
C GLU A 18 -8.00 2.61 -26.05
N ALA A 19 -7.01 3.52 -25.99
CA ALA A 19 -5.60 3.19 -26.11
C ALA A 19 -5.16 2.16 -25.06
N LYS A 20 -4.56 1.06 -25.53
CA LYS A 20 -4.17 -0.08 -24.69
C LYS A 20 -2.72 -0.01 -24.26
N THR A 21 -1.85 0.56 -25.10
CA THR A 21 -0.42 0.68 -24.79
C THR A 21 -0.08 2.08 -24.26
N PRO A 22 0.94 2.21 -23.39
CA PRO A 22 1.41 3.52 -22.94
C PRO A 22 1.77 4.47 -24.09
N GLU A 23 2.37 3.96 -25.16
CA GLU A 23 2.77 4.71 -26.35
C GLU A 23 1.56 5.27 -27.12
N GLU A 24 0.56 4.43 -27.38
CA GLU A 24 -0.71 4.87 -27.98
C GLU A 24 -1.40 5.92 -27.11
N LYS A 25 -1.36 5.73 -25.79
CA LYS A 25 -2.01 6.60 -24.82
C LYS A 25 -1.35 7.97 -24.75
N ILE A 26 -0.01 8.03 -24.80
CA ILE A 26 0.74 9.30 -24.90
C ILE A 26 0.36 10.04 -26.18
N LYS A 27 0.36 9.36 -27.34
CA LYS A 27 0.03 9.98 -28.62
C LYS A 27 -1.41 10.50 -28.63
N ALA A 28 -2.35 9.70 -28.17
CA ALA A 28 -3.75 10.11 -28.06
C ALA A 28 -3.90 11.31 -27.09
N MET A 29 -3.12 11.37 -26.01
CA MET A 29 -3.15 12.49 -25.05
C MET A 29 -2.56 13.77 -25.65
N GLU A 30 -1.53 13.69 -26.49
CA GLU A 30 -0.99 14.82 -27.25
C GLU A 30 -2.00 15.37 -28.24
N GLU A 31 -2.64 14.48 -29.01
CA GLU A 31 -3.73 14.84 -29.92
C GLU A 31 -4.86 15.50 -29.14
N PHE A 32 -5.27 14.92 -28.01
CA PHE A 32 -6.29 15.50 -27.15
C PHE A 32 -5.92 16.91 -26.69
N LEU A 33 -4.74 17.12 -26.11
CA LEU A 33 -4.28 18.43 -25.65
C LEU A 33 -4.24 19.48 -26.77
N SER A 34 -4.02 19.07 -28.02
CA SER A 34 -4.04 19.99 -29.16
C SER A 34 -5.43 20.58 -29.43
N ALA A 35 -6.50 19.84 -29.08
CA ALA A 35 -7.90 20.25 -29.29
C ALA A 35 -8.54 20.89 -28.05
N VAL A 36 -7.86 20.90 -26.89
CA VAL A 36 -8.39 21.45 -25.64
C VAL A 36 -8.18 22.97 -25.59
N PRO A 37 -9.24 23.78 -25.42
CA PRO A 37 -9.12 25.22 -25.22
C PRO A 37 -8.33 25.52 -23.94
N LYS A 38 -7.46 26.53 -23.95
CA LYS A 38 -6.67 26.93 -22.78
C LYS A 38 -7.38 28.06 -22.03
N HIS A 39 -8.27 27.71 -21.11
CA HIS A 39 -8.97 28.66 -20.25
C HIS A 39 -9.15 28.09 -18.83
N LYS A 40 -9.59 28.91 -17.87
CA LYS A 40 -9.70 28.53 -16.44
C LYS A 40 -10.49 27.22 -16.19
N GLY A 41 -11.51 26.94 -17.00
CA GLY A 41 -12.31 25.72 -16.91
C GLY A 41 -11.64 24.41 -17.35
N THR A 42 -10.50 24.46 -18.04
CA THR A 42 -9.77 23.28 -18.56
C THR A 42 -8.39 23.13 -17.91
N GLU A 43 -8.00 24.05 -17.04
CA GLU A 43 -6.65 24.12 -16.46
C GLU A 43 -6.30 22.88 -15.63
N LYS A 44 -7.23 22.41 -14.77
CA LYS A 44 -7.06 21.16 -14.01
C LYS A 44 -6.83 19.96 -14.93
N LEU A 45 -7.65 19.84 -15.98
CA LEU A 45 -7.57 18.76 -16.95
C LEU A 45 -6.24 18.80 -17.72
N VAL A 46 -5.84 19.97 -18.24
CA VAL A 46 -4.59 20.14 -18.97
C VAL A 46 -3.38 19.81 -18.08
N LYS A 47 -3.37 20.28 -16.83
CA LYS A 47 -2.30 19.97 -15.87
C LYS A 47 -2.22 18.47 -15.60
N PHE A 48 -3.36 17.82 -15.44
CA PHE A 48 -3.45 16.38 -15.26
C PHE A 48 -2.93 15.60 -16.48
N VAL A 49 -3.43 15.90 -17.69
CA VAL A 49 -3.00 15.17 -18.92
C VAL A 49 -1.50 15.34 -19.15
N ARG A 50 -0.94 16.53 -18.92
CA ARG A 50 0.51 16.76 -19.01
C ARG A 50 1.29 15.92 -18.01
N ARG A 51 0.84 15.86 -16.75
CA ARG A 51 1.46 15.02 -15.72
C ARG A 51 1.39 13.53 -16.11
N ARG A 52 0.23 13.07 -16.56
CA ARG A 52 0.04 11.67 -16.95
C ARG A 52 0.88 11.29 -18.18
N MET A 53 1.00 12.19 -19.16
CA MET A 53 1.92 12.01 -20.27
C MET A 53 3.38 11.91 -19.81
N ALA A 54 3.80 12.72 -18.82
CA ALA A 54 5.15 12.64 -18.28
C ALA A 54 5.40 11.30 -17.56
N GLU A 55 4.44 10.81 -16.78
CA GLU A 55 4.48 9.49 -16.14
C GLU A 55 4.56 8.36 -17.18
N LEU A 56 3.68 8.38 -18.19
CA LEU A 56 3.65 7.36 -19.24
C LEU A 56 4.93 7.40 -20.09
N ARG A 57 5.47 8.58 -20.40
CA ARG A 57 6.75 8.71 -21.11
C ARG A 57 7.89 8.07 -20.33
N ARG A 58 7.94 8.29 -19.01
CA ARG A 58 8.90 7.59 -18.12
C ARG A 58 8.68 6.08 -18.14
N GLU A 59 7.44 5.60 -18.08
CA GLU A 59 7.15 4.16 -18.15
C GLU A 59 7.61 3.54 -19.48
N VAL A 60 7.37 4.22 -20.61
CA VAL A 60 7.84 3.80 -21.94
C VAL A 60 9.36 3.79 -22.02
N GLU A 61 10.01 4.82 -21.48
CA GLU A 61 11.47 4.92 -21.46
C GLU A 61 12.08 3.83 -20.58
N GLU A 62 11.50 3.56 -19.41
CA GLU A 62 11.87 2.45 -18.54
C GLU A 62 11.65 1.09 -19.21
N LYS A 63 10.53 0.88 -19.93
CA LYS A 63 10.30 -0.35 -20.69
C LYS A 63 11.32 -0.51 -21.81
N LYS A 64 11.63 0.53 -22.55
CA LYS A 64 12.66 0.51 -23.61
C LYS A 64 14.07 0.31 -23.04
N ALA A 65 14.37 0.86 -21.87
CA ALA A 65 15.62 0.64 -21.16
C ALA A 65 15.71 -0.82 -20.67
N LYS A 66 14.62 -1.37 -20.11
CA LYS A 66 14.50 -2.77 -19.71
C LYS A 66 14.64 -3.72 -20.91
N GLU A 67 13.98 -3.43 -22.03
CA GLU A 67 14.09 -4.21 -23.28
C GLU A 67 15.51 -4.14 -23.87
N LYS A 68 16.17 -2.97 -23.84
CA LYS A 68 17.59 -2.85 -24.21
C LYS A 68 18.52 -3.62 -23.27
N SER A 69 18.24 -3.63 -21.97
CA SER A 69 18.98 -4.42 -20.97
C SER A 69 18.64 -5.93 -21.03
N SER A 70 17.53 -6.33 -21.66
CA SER A 70 17.16 -7.74 -21.81
C SER A 70 17.96 -8.47 -22.90
N ARG A 71 18.60 -7.73 -23.83
CA ARG A 71 19.54 -8.28 -24.84
C ARG A 71 20.98 -8.43 -24.33
N GLY A 72 21.31 -7.89 -23.16
CA GLY A 72 22.56 -8.13 -22.45
C GLY A 72 22.22 -8.52 -21.01
N GLY A 73 22.08 -9.82 -20.75
CA GLY A 73 21.55 -10.39 -19.51
C GLY A 73 21.96 -9.62 -18.25
N GLY A 74 20.98 -8.95 -17.62
CA GLY A 74 21.21 -8.16 -16.42
C GLY A 74 20.17 -7.06 -16.21
N GLY A 75 18.88 -7.37 -16.38
CA GLY A 75 17.78 -6.43 -16.13
C GLY A 75 16.86 -6.95 -15.05
N GLY A 76 17.40 -7.24 -13.86
CA GLY A 76 16.62 -7.67 -12.71
C GLY A 76 15.62 -6.59 -12.33
N GLY A 77 14.33 -6.81 -12.61
CA GLY A 77 13.28 -5.98 -12.02
C GLY A 77 13.44 -6.00 -10.51
N ILE A 78 13.43 -4.82 -9.88
CA ILE A 78 13.56 -4.64 -8.43
C ILE A 78 12.27 -5.14 -7.75
N TYR A 79 12.07 -6.45 -7.78
CA TYR A 79 10.96 -7.17 -7.16
C TYR A 79 11.55 -8.07 -6.10
N ILE A 80 11.32 -7.71 -4.84
CA ILE A 80 11.67 -8.56 -3.71
C ILE A 80 10.47 -9.43 -3.40
N LYS A 81 10.66 -10.75 -3.56
CA LYS A 81 9.66 -11.74 -3.17
C LYS A 81 9.34 -11.58 -1.69
N LYS A 82 8.04 -11.51 -1.37
CA LYS A 82 7.56 -11.50 0.02
C LYS A 82 8.03 -12.75 0.74
N ASP A 83 8.54 -12.55 1.94
CA ASP A 83 8.99 -13.61 2.84
C ASP A 83 8.51 -13.29 4.28
N GLY A 84 8.45 -14.31 5.13
CA GLY A 84 7.88 -14.18 6.47
C GLY A 84 6.35 -14.00 6.49
N ASP A 85 5.85 -13.43 7.58
CA ASP A 85 4.43 -13.20 7.85
C ASP A 85 3.90 -11.89 7.22
N MET A 86 4.79 -10.91 7.01
CA MET A 86 4.48 -9.64 6.33
C MET A 86 5.76 -8.97 5.81
N GLN A 87 5.64 -8.19 4.73
CA GLN A 87 6.72 -7.39 4.15
C GLN A 87 6.45 -5.89 4.38
N ILE A 88 7.41 -5.19 4.98
CA ILE A 88 7.32 -3.76 5.31
C ILE A 88 8.50 -3.01 4.67
N ILE A 89 8.20 -1.99 3.87
CA ILE A 89 9.24 -1.16 3.28
C ILE A 89 9.61 -0.03 4.22
N VAL A 90 10.91 0.14 4.46
CA VAL A 90 11.46 1.23 5.27
C VAL A 90 11.86 2.37 4.35
N VAL A 91 11.18 3.50 4.47
CA VAL A 91 11.33 4.70 3.62
C VAL A 91 11.72 5.92 4.43
N GLY A 92 12.34 6.91 3.78
CA GLY A 92 12.78 8.14 4.43
C GLY A 92 13.88 8.85 3.64
N PRO A 93 14.17 10.13 3.93
CA PRO A 93 15.22 10.88 3.27
C PRO A 93 16.62 10.30 3.54
N PRO A 94 17.66 10.74 2.81
CA PRO A 94 19.05 10.42 3.14
C PRO A 94 19.34 10.70 4.61
N SER A 95 20.17 9.87 5.23
CA SER A 95 20.60 10.03 6.63
C SER A 95 19.47 10.02 7.68
N SER A 96 18.26 9.58 7.33
CA SER A 96 17.13 9.57 8.25
C SER A 96 17.16 8.48 9.33
N GLY A 97 18.12 7.56 9.26
CA GLY A 97 18.27 6.45 10.22
C GLY A 97 17.71 5.11 9.73
N LYS A 98 17.33 4.96 8.45
CA LYS A 98 16.83 3.68 7.88
C LYS A 98 17.76 2.50 8.17
N THR A 99 19.05 2.63 7.86
CA THR A 99 20.05 1.59 8.12
C THR A 99 20.14 1.27 9.61
N SER A 100 20.18 2.29 10.46
CA SER A 100 20.21 2.12 11.91
C SER A 100 18.98 1.38 12.43
N LEU A 101 17.78 1.71 11.93
CA LEU A 101 16.56 0.99 12.27
C LEU A 101 16.67 -0.50 11.96
N LEU A 102 17.10 -0.86 10.74
CA LEU A 102 17.26 -2.27 10.38
C LEU A 102 18.33 -2.96 11.26
N ARG A 103 19.46 -2.31 11.55
CA ARG A 103 20.49 -2.87 12.46
C ARG A 103 19.97 -3.08 13.89
N CYS A 104 19.11 -2.19 14.39
CA CYS A 104 18.55 -2.32 15.73
C CYS A 104 17.43 -3.38 15.81
N LEU A 105 16.70 -3.58 14.72
CA LEU A 105 15.59 -4.55 14.65
C LEU A 105 16.04 -5.96 14.22
N THR A 106 17.11 -6.07 13.45
CA THR A 106 17.54 -7.33 12.81
C THR A 106 18.99 -7.66 13.12
N SER A 107 19.36 -8.93 12.99
CA SER A 107 20.76 -9.36 13.09
C SER A 107 21.55 -9.13 11.80
N THR A 108 20.97 -8.47 10.80
CA THR A 108 21.61 -8.21 9.51
C THR A 108 22.69 -7.13 9.66
N GLN A 109 23.93 -7.47 9.32
CA GLN A 109 24.99 -6.48 9.17
C GLN A 109 24.73 -5.67 7.90
N LEU A 110 24.47 -4.38 8.07
CA LEU A 110 24.30 -3.42 6.97
C LEU A 110 25.43 -2.40 7.06
N GLU A 111 25.93 -1.89 5.94
CA GLU A 111 26.84 -0.74 5.94
C GLU A 111 26.06 0.58 5.81
N PRO A 112 26.56 1.71 6.36
CA PRO A 112 25.95 3.02 6.13
C PRO A 112 26.03 3.37 4.63
N ASP A 113 25.09 4.18 4.14
CA ASP A 113 25.13 4.62 2.74
C ASP A 113 26.34 5.53 2.53
N GLU A 114 27.35 5.09 1.76
CA GLU A 114 28.59 5.86 1.53
C GLU A 114 28.36 7.16 0.75
N ILE A 115 27.30 7.21 -0.08
CA ILE A 115 26.96 8.35 -0.94
C ILE A 115 25.45 8.61 -0.87
N PRO A 116 25.01 9.83 -0.51
CA PRO A 116 23.61 10.22 -0.65
C PRO A 116 23.16 10.07 -2.10
N PHE A 117 21.99 9.47 -2.32
CA PHE A 117 21.41 9.29 -3.67
C PHE A 117 22.12 8.27 -4.58
N SER A 118 22.95 7.37 -4.04
CA SER A 118 23.36 6.19 -4.81
C SER A 118 22.20 5.19 -4.91
N THR A 119 22.12 4.46 -6.03
CA THR A 119 21.17 3.35 -6.21
C THR A 119 21.61 2.18 -5.35
N VAL A 120 21.35 2.23 -4.05
CA VAL A 120 21.52 1.08 -3.17
C VAL A 120 20.40 0.10 -3.51
N GLU A 121 20.76 -1.09 -3.98
CA GLU A 121 19.80 -2.17 -4.19
C GLU A 121 18.99 -2.39 -2.90
N PRO A 122 17.68 -2.58 -2.98
CA PRO A 122 16.87 -2.73 -1.78
C PRO A 122 17.33 -3.92 -0.95
N VAL A 123 17.52 -3.71 0.35
CA VAL A 123 18.11 -4.73 1.23
C VAL A 123 17.03 -5.34 2.12
N PRO A 124 16.66 -6.63 1.93
CA PRO A 124 15.77 -7.34 2.83
C PRO A 124 16.50 -7.77 4.11
N ALA A 125 15.80 -7.68 5.24
CA ALA A 125 16.25 -8.13 6.55
C ALA A 125 15.06 -8.68 7.35
N MET A 126 15.29 -9.69 8.19
CA MET A 126 14.22 -10.33 8.96
C MET A 126 14.18 -9.79 10.39
N PHE A 127 13.10 -9.10 10.75
CA PHE A 127 12.78 -8.70 12.12
C PHE A 127 11.89 -9.78 12.74
N ILE A 128 12.40 -10.47 13.75
CA ILE A 128 11.66 -11.51 14.47
C ILE A 128 11.36 -11.01 15.87
N GLU A 129 10.08 -11.01 16.24
CA GLU A 129 9.58 -10.62 17.55
C GLU A 129 8.31 -11.42 17.85
N ASP A 130 8.14 -11.94 19.07
CA ASP A 130 7.01 -12.83 19.44
C ASP A 130 6.76 -13.99 18.44
N ASN A 131 7.82 -14.53 17.84
CA ASN A 131 7.80 -15.55 16.76
C ASN A 131 7.05 -15.14 15.48
N VAL A 132 6.78 -13.85 15.29
CA VAL A 132 6.28 -13.27 14.04
C VAL A 132 7.48 -12.77 13.22
N TYR A 133 7.48 -13.09 11.94
CA TYR A 133 8.58 -12.84 11.01
C TYR A 133 8.20 -11.67 10.11
N VAL A 134 8.81 -10.51 10.32
CA VAL A 134 8.57 -9.30 9.53
C VAL A 134 9.76 -9.07 8.59
N GLN A 135 9.54 -9.19 7.28
CA GLN A 135 10.53 -8.86 6.27
C GLN A 135 10.61 -7.35 6.10
N LEU A 136 11.60 -6.73 6.72
CA LEU A 136 11.93 -5.32 6.52
C LEU A 136 12.74 -5.17 5.24
N VAL A 137 12.35 -4.26 4.36
CA VAL A 137 13.11 -3.96 3.15
C VAL A 137 13.52 -2.49 3.20
N LYS A 138 14.81 -2.23 3.27
CA LYS A 138 15.33 -0.87 3.14
C LYS A 138 15.15 -0.40 1.70
N ALA A 139 14.31 0.62 1.49
CA ALA A 139 14.22 1.29 0.19
C ALA A 139 15.39 2.26 -0.02
N PRO A 140 15.71 2.59 -1.30
CA PRO A 140 16.57 3.70 -1.62
C PRO A 140 16.12 5.00 -0.93
N SER A 141 17.07 5.86 -0.57
CA SER A 141 16.77 7.13 0.09
C SER A 141 15.99 8.06 -0.83
N ILE A 142 14.91 8.65 -0.31
CA ILE A 142 14.03 9.51 -1.09
C ILE A 142 14.57 10.94 -1.12
N ALA A 143 14.88 11.44 -2.30
CA ALA A 143 15.29 12.84 -2.49
C ALA A 143 14.07 13.75 -2.38
N LEU A 144 13.98 14.55 -1.30
CA LEU A 144 12.85 15.44 -1.06
C LEU A 144 12.84 16.60 -2.08
N GLY A 145 11.65 16.94 -2.59
CA GLY A 145 11.46 18.10 -3.46
C GLY A 145 11.96 17.95 -4.91
N GLN A 146 12.48 16.78 -5.29
CA GLN A 146 12.91 16.48 -6.66
C GLN A 146 12.25 15.20 -7.17
N SER A 147 11.84 15.19 -8.45
CA SER A 147 11.49 13.94 -9.11
C SER A 147 12.78 13.25 -9.57
N SER A 148 13.09 12.09 -9.02
CA SER A 148 14.24 11.27 -9.41
C SER A 148 13.79 9.85 -9.73
N ASP A 149 14.52 9.16 -10.61
CA ASP A 149 14.28 7.75 -10.94
C ASP A 149 14.50 6.84 -9.71
N ILE A 150 15.32 7.29 -8.76
CA ILE A 150 15.54 6.60 -7.48
C ILE A 150 14.26 6.59 -6.63
N ASN A 151 13.49 7.68 -6.65
CA ASN A 151 12.23 7.76 -5.93
C ASN A 151 11.18 6.79 -6.53
N SER A 152 11.21 6.53 -7.85
CA SER A 152 10.27 5.60 -8.49
C SER A 152 10.44 4.16 -8.00
N VAL A 153 11.68 3.74 -7.71
CA VAL A 153 11.99 2.45 -7.10
C VAL A 153 11.35 2.33 -5.72
N ALA A 154 11.51 3.33 -4.86
CA ALA A 154 10.90 3.33 -3.52
C ALA A 154 9.37 3.24 -3.59
N TYR A 155 8.74 3.96 -4.52
CA TYR A 155 7.29 3.89 -4.72
C TYR A 155 6.83 2.51 -5.18
N ALA A 156 7.56 1.88 -6.10
CA ALA A 156 7.25 0.55 -6.61
C ALA A 156 7.36 -0.53 -5.51
N LEU A 157 8.40 -0.45 -4.66
CA LEU A 157 8.55 -1.34 -3.50
C LEU A 157 7.36 -1.20 -2.54
N VAL A 158 7.02 0.03 -2.17
CA VAL A 158 5.92 0.30 -1.23
C VAL A 158 4.59 -0.18 -1.80
N ARG A 159 4.35 -0.01 -3.10
CA ARG A 159 3.15 -0.51 -3.78
C ARG A 159 2.99 -2.03 -3.66
N ASN A 160 4.09 -2.78 -3.71
CA ASN A 160 4.06 -4.25 -3.64
C ASN A 160 4.02 -4.82 -2.21
N ALA A 161 4.48 -4.04 -1.22
CA ALA A 161 4.54 -4.48 0.17
C ALA A 161 3.19 -4.49 0.90
N ASP A 162 3.17 -5.00 2.12
CA ASP A 162 1.98 -5.00 2.99
C ASP A 162 1.79 -3.64 3.69
N GLY A 163 2.90 -2.97 4.02
CA GLY A 163 2.90 -1.64 4.63
C GLY A 163 4.26 -0.93 4.53
N ALA A 164 4.39 0.20 5.21
CA ALA A 164 5.62 0.99 5.23
C ALA A 164 5.97 1.51 6.63
N ILE A 165 7.26 1.65 6.92
CA ILE A 165 7.77 2.44 8.04
C ILE A 165 8.47 3.67 7.48
N ILE A 166 8.00 4.85 7.87
CA ILE A 166 8.64 6.13 7.56
C ILE A 166 9.64 6.42 8.67
N VAL A 167 10.91 6.60 8.33
CA VAL A 167 11.97 6.90 9.31
C VAL A 167 12.47 8.31 9.13
N LEU A 168 12.38 9.12 10.18
CA LEU A 168 12.84 10.51 10.23
C LEU A 168 13.76 10.73 11.45
N ARG A 169 14.56 11.80 11.41
CA ARG A 169 15.32 12.27 12.57
C ARG A 169 14.66 13.49 13.19
N GLY A 170 14.68 13.55 14.51
CA GLY A 170 14.15 14.66 15.31
C GLY A 170 14.85 15.99 15.07
N ASP A 171 16.14 15.95 14.74
CA ASP A 171 17.01 17.12 14.54
C ASP A 171 17.03 17.62 13.09
N GLN A 172 16.18 17.08 12.21
CA GLN A 172 16.15 17.40 10.77
C GLN A 172 14.75 17.79 10.27
N ASP A 173 14.03 18.61 11.04
CA ASP A 173 12.67 19.08 10.69
C ASP A 173 11.74 17.95 10.21
N PRO A 174 11.41 16.99 11.10
CA PRO A 174 10.60 15.84 10.75
C PRO A 174 9.18 16.21 10.29
N GLY A 175 8.65 17.36 10.69
CA GLY A 175 7.34 17.83 10.24
C GLY A 175 7.34 18.16 8.74
N ALA A 176 8.30 18.99 8.30
CA ALA A 176 8.45 19.31 6.88
C ALA A 176 8.83 18.09 6.04
N ALA A 177 9.69 17.21 6.57
CA ALA A 177 10.07 15.98 5.89
C ALA A 177 8.89 15.02 5.71
N LEU A 178 8.06 14.83 6.75
CA LEU A 178 6.85 14.02 6.66
C LEU A 178 5.87 14.59 5.64
N ALA A 179 5.59 15.90 5.68
CA ALA A 179 4.70 16.55 4.73
C ALA A 179 5.18 16.38 3.28
N SER A 180 6.48 16.51 3.06
CA SER A 180 7.10 16.31 1.75
C SER A 180 6.99 14.87 1.26
N LEU A 181 7.28 13.88 2.11
CA LEU A 181 7.13 12.47 1.76
C LEU A 181 5.68 12.13 1.41
N VAL A 182 4.73 12.53 2.26
CA VAL A 182 3.30 12.29 2.04
C VAL A 182 2.86 12.83 0.68
N LYS A 183 3.23 14.08 0.37
CA LYS A 183 2.92 14.70 -0.92
C LYS A 183 3.52 13.92 -2.09
N MET A 184 4.78 13.52 -1.98
CA MET A 184 5.48 12.79 -3.05
C MET A 184 4.88 11.40 -3.30
N PHE A 185 4.49 10.69 -2.25
CA PHE A 185 3.81 9.39 -2.34
C PHE A 185 2.39 9.52 -2.91
N ASP A 186 1.61 10.51 -2.47
CA ASP A 186 0.29 10.81 -3.05
C ASP A 186 0.42 11.16 -4.55
N GLU A 187 1.45 11.92 -4.93
CA GLU A 187 1.78 12.20 -6.33
C GLU A 187 2.21 10.93 -7.12
N ALA A 188 2.69 9.90 -6.44
CA ALA A 188 3.00 8.60 -7.04
C ALA A 188 1.79 7.62 -7.02
N GLY A 189 0.62 8.05 -6.55
CA GLY A 189 -0.59 7.24 -6.44
C GLY A 189 -0.57 6.25 -5.26
N VAL A 190 0.30 6.47 -4.27
CA VAL A 190 0.40 5.61 -3.07
C VAL A 190 0.13 6.47 -1.84
N SER A 191 -0.93 6.18 -1.09
CA SER A 191 -1.22 6.91 0.14
C SER A 191 -0.63 6.16 1.34
N LEU A 192 0.22 6.85 2.11
CA LEU A 192 0.81 6.32 3.35
C LEU A 192 -0.09 6.55 4.58
N TYR A 193 -1.19 7.28 4.42
CA TYR A 193 -2.18 7.53 5.45
C TYR A 193 -3.54 7.05 4.96
N ARG A 194 -4.49 6.83 5.86
CA ARG A 194 -5.80 6.32 5.46
C ARG A 194 -6.56 7.44 4.74
N PRO A 195 -6.84 7.34 3.43
CA PRO A 195 -7.59 8.36 2.74
C PRO A 195 -9.05 8.33 3.17
N LYS A 196 -9.75 9.46 3.03
CA LYS A 196 -11.19 9.55 3.33
C LYS A 196 -12.03 8.63 2.47
N ALA A 197 -11.58 8.42 1.23
CA ALA A 197 -12.14 7.47 0.30
C ALA A 197 -11.07 6.71 -0.47
N LEU A 198 -11.33 5.44 -0.73
CA LEU A 198 -10.68 4.69 -1.80
C LEU A 198 -11.74 4.41 -2.86
N VAL A 199 -11.48 4.87 -4.07
CA VAL A 199 -12.35 4.65 -5.21
C VAL A 199 -11.59 3.88 -6.28
N ARG A 200 -12.21 2.81 -6.77
CA ARG A 200 -11.69 2.01 -7.89
C ARG A 200 -12.77 1.84 -8.93
N VAL A 201 -12.47 2.16 -10.19
CA VAL A 201 -13.42 2.07 -11.30
C VAL A 201 -13.06 0.91 -12.22
N GLU A 202 -13.88 -0.13 -12.24
CA GLU A 202 -13.76 -1.26 -13.16
C GLU A 202 -14.77 -1.10 -14.31
N ARG A 203 -14.29 -0.93 -15.54
CA ARG A 203 -15.17 -0.87 -16.72
C ARG A 203 -15.75 -2.25 -17.05
N ARG A 204 -17.00 -2.29 -17.49
CA ARG A 204 -17.72 -3.52 -17.87
C ARG A 204 -18.28 -3.41 -19.28
N GLY A 205 -18.61 -4.55 -19.89
CA GLY A 205 -19.24 -4.58 -21.22
C GLY A 205 -20.75 -4.28 -21.19
N SER A 206 -21.41 -4.49 -20.05
CA SER A 206 -22.86 -4.31 -19.87
C SER A 206 -23.20 -4.14 -18.38
N GLY A 207 -24.48 -3.85 -18.08
CA GLY A 207 -24.98 -3.81 -16.69
C GLY A 207 -25.08 -2.41 -16.05
N GLY A 208 -24.82 -1.35 -16.83
CA GLY A 208 -24.91 0.03 -16.36
C GLY A 208 -23.80 0.41 -15.37
N VAL A 209 -23.94 1.58 -14.76
CA VAL A 209 -23.05 2.03 -13.67
C VAL A 209 -23.61 1.54 -12.33
N GLN A 210 -22.78 0.85 -11.56
CA GLN A 210 -23.10 0.32 -10.24
C GLN A 210 -22.06 0.78 -9.22
N ILE A 211 -22.51 1.14 -8.02
CA ILE A 211 -21.63 1.44 -6.89
C ILE A 211 -21.63 0.22 -5.96
N LEU A 212 -20.44 -0.27 -5.62
CA LEU A 212 -20.19 -1.44 -4.77
C LEU A 212 -19.27 -1.05 -3.62
N GLY A 213 -19.24 -1.88 -2.58
CA GLY A 213 -18.37 -1.68 -1.41
C GLY A 213 -19.11 -1.09 -0.21
N ASN A 214 -18.36 -0.81 0.85
CA ASN A 214 -18.88 -0.37 2.14
C ASN A 214 -18.82 1.15 2.33
N GLY A 215 -18.59 1.90 1.26
CA GLY A 215 -18.53 3.36 1.25
C GLY A 215 -19.81 4.04 0.77
N ARG A 216 -19.81 5.37 0.78
CA ARG A 216 -20.91 6.22 0.32
C ARG A 216 -20.41 7.42 -0.46
N LEU A 217 -21.28 7.94 -1.33
CA LEU A 217 -21.08 9.24 -1.96
C LEU A 217 -21.51 10.36 -1.02
N VAL A 218 -20.70 11.41 -0.94
CA VAL A 218 -20.99 12.63 -0.18
C VAL A 218 -21.19 13.77 -1.16
N GLY A 219 -22.34 14.45 -1.05
CA GLY A 219 -22.68 15.58 -1.92
C GLY A 219 -22.96 15.20 -3.37
N ALA A 220 -23.22 13.92 -3.66
CA ALA A 220 -23.47 13.42 -5.00
C ALA A 220 -24.38 12.19 -5.01
N THR A 221 -25.06 11.98 -6.15
CA THR A 221 -25.95 10.85 -6.39
C THR A 221 -25.37 9.89 -7.43
N LEU A 222 -25.94 8.69 -7.53
CA LEU A 222 -25.63 7.75 -8.61
C LEU A 222 -25.92 8.37 -10.00
N GLY A 223 -26.90 9.28 -10.09
CA GLY A 223 -27.19 10.02 -11.32
C GLY A 223 -26.04 10.93 -11.72
N ASP A 224 -25.48 11.68 -10.78
CA ASP A 224 -24.34 12.57 -11.03
C ASP A 224 -23.10 11.78 -11.46
N VAL A 225 -22.88 10.62 -10.84
CA VAL A 225 -21.80 9.72 -11.24
C VAL A 225 -22.02 9.15 -12.64
N LYS A 226 -23.25 8.76 -13.00
CA LYS A 226 -23.58 8.33 -14.36
C LYS A 226 -23.32 9.43 -15.39
N SER A 227 -23.71 10.67 -15.07
CA SER A 227 -23.45 11.83 -15.92
C SER A 227 -21.95 12.07 -16.09
N LEU A 228 -21.19 12.09 -14.99
CA LEU A 228 -19.74 12.22 -14.99
C LEU A 228 -19.06 11.13 -15.83
N LEU A 229 -19.43 9.86 -15.63
CA LEU A 229 -18.87 8.74 -16.40
C LEU A 229 -19.30 8.79 -17.88
N GLY A 230 -20.53 9.19 -18.16
CA GLY A 230 -21.06 9.38 -19.52
C GLY A 230 -20.29 10.45 -20.29
N GLU A 231 -19.90 11.55 -19.64
CA GLU A 231 -19.00 12.54 -20.23
C GLU A 231 -17.66 11.96 -20.65
N TYR A 232 -17.23 10.88 -19.99
CA TYR A 232 -16.02 10.12 -20.31
C TYR A 232 -16.26 8.93 -21.24
N GLY A 233 -17.48 8.76 -21.76
CA GLY A 233 -17.88 7.66 -22.64
C GLY A 233 -18.04 6.31 -21.91
N ILE A 234 -18.14 6.32 -20.58
CA ILE A 234 -18.25 5.13 -19.75
C ILE A 234 -19.72 4.96 -19.33
N TYR A 235 -20.41 4.02 -19.97
CA TYR A 235 -21.82 3.72 -19.68
C TYR A 235 -22.03 2.48 -18.80
N HIS A 236 -20.97 1.65 -18.68
CA HIS A 236 -21.00 0.38 -17.96
C HIS A 236 -19.74 0.26 -17.10
N ALA A 237 -19.90 0.31 -15.78
CA ALA A 237 -18.79 0.24 -14.82
C ALA A 237 -19.25 -0.17 -13.42
N ALA A 238 -18.39 -0.87 -12.70
CA ALA A 238 -18.49 -1.08 -11.26
C ALA A 238 -17.52 -0.13 -10.54
N ILE A 239 -18.07 0.70 -9.67
CA ILE A 239 -17.33 1.68 -8.88
C ILE A 239 -17.28 1.15 -7.45
N TYR A 240 -16.11 0.69 -7.02
CA TYR A 240 -15.91 0.26 -5.65
C TYR A 240 -15.54 1.48 -4.83
N ILE A 241 -16.33 1.76 -3.79
CA ILE A 241 -16.10 2.86 -2.87
C ILE A 241 -15.91 2.28 -1.47
N GLU A 242 -14.82 2.66 -0.82
CA GLU A 242 -14.63 2.50 0.61
C GLU A 242 -14.52 3.89 1.24
N GLY A 243 -15.26 4.13 2.32
CA GLY A 243 -15.28 5.44 3.00
C GLY A 243 -16.23 6.45 2.35
N GLU A 244 -15.88 7.73 2.44
CA GLU A 244 -16.72 8.86 2.01
C GLU A 244 -16.14 9.54 0.78
N ALA A 245 -16.68 9.19 -0.39
CA ALA A 245 -16.19 9.67 -1.68
C ALA A 245 -17.02 10.84 -2.23
N THR A 246 -16.35 11.82 -2.82
CA THR A 246 -16.96 12.90 -3.60
C THR A 246 -16.95 12.57 -5.09
N LEU A 247 -17.63 13.36 -5.92
CA LEU A 247 -17.52 13.23 -7.39
C LEU A 247 -16.09 13.41 -7.88
N ASP A 248 -15.33 14.31 -7.25
CA ASP A 248 -13.92 14.55 -7.59
C ASP A 248 -13.07 13.29 -7.34
N ASP A 249 -13.33 12.54 -6.26
CA ASP A 249 -12.64 11.28 -5.97
C ASP A 249 -12.95 10.20 -7.02
N VAL A 250 -14.21 10.15 -7.49
CA VAL A 250 -14.62 9.23 -8.57
C VAL A 250 -13.98 9.63 -9.90
N GLU A 251 -13.95 10.93 -10.20
CA GLU A 251 -13.28 11.44 -11.40
C GLU A 251 -11.77 11.13 -11.37
N GLU A 252 -11.11 11.32 -10.23
CA GLU A 252 -9.69 11.03 -10.08
C GLU A 252 -9.38 9.53 -10.27
N ALA A 253 -10.23 8.66 -9.74
CA ALA A 253 -10.10 7.21 -9.85
C ALA A 253 -10.25 6.67 -11.29
N LEU A 254 -10.77 7.46 -12.23
CA LEU A 254 -10.76 7.11 -13.65
C LEU A 254 -9.35 7.13 -14.26
N PHE A 255 -8.45 7.89 -13.65
CA PHE A 255 -7.15 8.17 -14.24
C PHE A 255 -5.98 7.66 -13.44
N SER A 256 -6.14 7.53 -12.11
CA SER A 256 -5.11 7.03 -11.22
C SER A 256 -5.70 6.05 -10.21
N GLU A 257 -5.17 4.83 -10.18
CA GLU A 257 -5.45 3.91 -9.08
C GLU A 257 -4.64 4.36 -7.86
N ARG A 258 -5.35 4.93 -6.87
CA ARG A 258 -4.74 5.21 -5.56
C ARG A 258 -4.71 3.94 -4.74
N MET A 259 -3.53 3.61 -4.23
CA MET A 259 -3.34 2.47 -3.33
C MET A 259 -3.01 2.97 -1.94
N TYR A 260 -3.78 2.54 -0.94
CA TYR A 260 -3.44 2.79 0.45
C TYR A 260 -2.47 1.72 0.98
N LYS A 261 -1.42 2.17 1.67
CA LYS A 261 -0.50 1.31 2.41
C LYS A 261 -0.45 1.76 3.86
N PRO A 262 -0.87 0.91 4.83
CA PRO A 262 -0.73 1.21 6.24
C PRO A 262 0.72 1.55 6.57
N SER A 263 0.92 2.68 7.24
CA SER A 263 2.25 3.12 7.64
C SER A 263 2.37 3.44 9.12
N ILE A 264 3.61 3.42 9.61
CA ILE A 264 4.04 3.86 10.94
C ILE A 264 5.17 4.86 10.75
N LEU A 265 5.16 5.94 11.53
CA LEU A 265 6.24 6.91 11.59
C LEU A 265 7.18 6.57 12.76
N VAL A 266 8.45 6.36 12.47
CA VAL A 266 9.52 6.24 13.47
C VAL A 266 10.34 7.53 13.43
N VAL A 267 10.44 8.22 14.57
CA VAL A 267 11.29 9.40 14.73
C VAL A 267 12.43 9.06 15.68
N SER A 268 13.66 9.19 15.18
CA SER A 268 14.87 9.02 15.99
C SER A 268 15.22 10.32 16.71
N GLY A 269 15.33 10.28 18.04
CA GLY A 269 15.63 11.44 18.88
C GLY A 269 14.38 12.11 19.46
N GLU A 270 14.45 13.42 19.69
CA GLU A 270 13.29 14.19 20.14
C GLU A 270 12.22 14.27 19.05
N VAL A 271 10.96 14.37 19.45
CA VAL A 271 9.82 14.46 18.54
C VAL A 271 9.27 15.87 18.59
N PRO A 272 9.55 16.71 17.58
CA PRO A 272 8.95 18.02 17.45
C PRO A 272 7.42 17.97 17.43
N ALA A 273 6.79 19.00 18.02
CA ALA A 273 5.34 19.06 18.21
C ALA A 273 4.58 19.06 16.86
N ASP A 274 5.09 19.79 15.88
CA ASP A 274 4.56 19.88 14.52
C ASP A 274 4.53 18.50 13.82
N ALA A 275 5.59 17.70 13.97
CA ALA A 275 5.64 16.33 13.44
C ALA A 275 4.61 15.42 14.11
N ALA A 276 4.47 15.52 15.44
CA ALA A 276 3.48 14.74 16.19
C ALA A 276 2.04 15.13 15.83
N GLU A 277 1.77 16.43 15.68
CA GLU A 277 0.46 16.96 15.27
C GLU A 277 0.11 16.52 13.84
N LEU A 278 1.06 16.59 12.91
CA LEU A 278 0.85 16.15 11.54
C LEU A 278 0.60 14.64 11.47
N ALA A 279 1.39 13.83 12.16
CA ALA A 279 1.21 12.38 12.22
C ALA A 279 -0.18 12.02 12.79
N LYS A 280 -0.61 12.70 13.86
CA LYS A 280 -1.95 12.54 14.44
C LYS A 280 -3.06 12.92 13.46
N LYS A 281 -2.91 14.05 12.75
CA LYS A 281 -3.88 14.52 11.75
C LYS A 281 -4.02 13.53 10.58
N LEU A 282 -2.93 12.87 10.20
CA LEU A 282 -2.91 11.85 9.15
C LEU A 282 -3.31 10.45 9.65
N ASP A 283 -3.59 10.26 10.94
CA ASP A 283 -3.79 8.93 11.55
C ASP A 283 -2.61 7.96 11.23
N VAL A 284 -1.39 8.47 11.32
CA VAL A 284 -0.15 7.68 11.21
C VAL A 284 0.42 7.51 12.62
N PRO A 285 0.45 6.28 13.18
CA PRO A 285 1.04 6.04 14.49
C PRO A 285 2.50 6.46 14.55
N LEU A 286 2.88 7.14 15.62
CA LEU A 286 4.24 7.61 15.86
C LEU A 286 4.93 6.74 16.92
N VAL A 287 6.14 6.29 16.61
CA VAL A 287 7.06 5.59 17.52
C VAL A 287 8.31 6.44 17.69
N LYS A 288 8.62 6.81 18.93
CA LYS A 288 9.89 7.43 19.30
C LYS A 288 10.95 6.35 19.47
N ALA A 289 12.16 6.60 18.98
CA ALA A 289 13.30 5.71 19.15
C ALA A 289 14.61 6.50 19.36
N ASP A 290 15.63 5.87 19.92
CA ASP A 290 17.03 6.29 19.79
C ASP A 290 17.75 5.23 18.93
N LEU A 291 17.84 5.48 17.63
CA LEU A 291 18.47 4.56 16.69
C LEU A 291 20.00 4.55 16.78
N THR A 292 20.60 5.47 17.54
CA THR A 292 22.05 5.47 17.80
C THR A 292 22.38 4.46 18.90
N LYS A 293 21.52 4.40 19.93
CA LYS A 293 21.64 3.44 21.05
C LYS A 293 20.88 2.13 20.84
N CYS A 294 20.16 2.03 19.72
CA CYS A 294 19.22 0.94 19.46
C CYS A 294 18.13 0.77 20.54
N GLU A 295 17.67 1.89 21.10
CA GLU A 295 16.52 1.91 22.00
C GLU A 295 15.25 2.12 21.17
N ILE A 296 14.52 1.03 20.93
CA ILE A 296 13.22 1.02 20.27
C ILE A 296 12.34 -0.04 20.91
N ASP A 297 11.06 0.28 21.14
CA ASP A 297 10.08 -0.70 21.63
C ASP A 297 9.72 -1.67 20.50
N ARG A 298 10.49 -2.76 20.41
CA ARG A 298 10.35 -3.80 19.38
C ARG A 298 8.97 -4.45 19.44
N ARG A 299 8.51 -4.79 20.65
CA ARG A 299 7.21 -5.43 20.87
C ARG A 299 6.08 -4.48 20.54
N GLY A 300 6.14 -3.24 21.01
CA GLY A 300 5.15 -2.21 20.65
C GLY A 300 5.10 -1.94 19.15
N LEU A 301 6.24 -1.94 18.46
CA LEU A 301 6.29 -1.82 17.00
C LEU A 301 5.59 -2.98 16.30
N LEU A 302 5.84 -4.23 16.72
CA LEU A 302 5.14 -5.40 16.18
C LEU A 302 3.63 -5.31 16.39
N GLU A 303 3.18 -5.01 17.61
CA GLU A 303 1.75 -4.89 17.94
C GLU A 303 1.07 -3.79 17.10
N LEU A 304 1.76 -2.66 16.87
CA LEU A 304 1.29 -1.61 15.97
C LEU A 304 1.19 -2.08 14.52
N LEU A 305 2.18 -2.82 14.02
CA LEU A 305 2.16 -3.37 12.65
C LEU A 305 0.97 -4.34 12.47
N LEU A 306 0.80 -5.30 13.38
CA LEU A 306 -0.33 -6.24 13.35
C LEU A 306 -1.67 -5.50 13.35
N ARG A 307 -1.84 -4.52 14.24
CA ARG A 307 -3.06 -3.72 14.32
C ARG A 307 -3.33 -2.93 13.05
N ARG A 308 -2.32 -2.28 12.48
CA ARG A 308 -2.47 -1.44 11.27
C ARG A 308 -2.75 -2.26 10.02
N LEU A 309 -2.15 -3.44 9.92
CA LEU A 309 -2.40 -4.38 8.82
C LEU A 309 -3.66 -5.23 9.03
N ARG A 310 -4.31 -5.10 10.20
CA ARG A 310 -5.46 -5.92 10.59
C ARG A 310 -5.14 -7.41 10.51
N LEU A 311 -4.02 -7.78 11.10
CA LEU A 311 -3.54 -9.15 11.20
C LEU A 311 -3.72 -9.66 12.63
N ILE A 312 -4.04 -10.93 12.76
CA ILE A 312 -4.19 -11.65 14.01
C ILE A 312 -3.25 -12.86 14.02
N ARG A 313 -2.78 -13.23 15.20
CA ARG A 313 -1.97 -14.41 15.47
C ARG A 313 -2.88 -15.55 15.91
N VAL A 314 -2.82 -16.67 15.20
CA VAL A 314 -3.53 -17.89 15.55
C VAL A 314 -2.50 -18.98 15.82
N PHE A 315 -2.52 -19.53 17.02
CA PHE A 315 -1.62 -20.59 17.44
C PHE A 315 -2.24 -21.96 17.12
N THR A 316 -1.43 -22.91 16.67
CA THR A 316 -1.91 -24.25 16.35
C THR A 316 -1.53 -25.24 17.43
N LYS A 317 -2.43 -26.16 17.76
CA LYS A 317 -2.19 -27.30 18.65
C LYS A 317 -2.42 -28.60 17.89
N GLN A 318 -1.53 -29.56 18.07
CA GLN A 318 -1.70 -30.91 17.54
C GLN A 318 -2.57 -31.74 18.49
N ILE A 319 -3.39 -32.65 17.93
CA ILE A 319 -4.39 -33.45 18.66
C ILE A 319 -3.80 -34.20 19.88
N HIS A 320 -2.55 -34.67 19.75
CA HIS A 320 -1.88 -35.45 20.80
C HIS A 320 -0.81 -34.67 21.57
N SER A 321 -0.74 -33.35 21.39
CA SER A 321 0.20 -32.48 22.10
C SER A 321 -0.52 -31.70 23.19
N ASP A 322 0.02 -31.66 24.41
CA ASP A 322 -0.54 -30.84 25.49
C ASP A 322 -0.22 -29.35 25.33
N MET A 323 0.76 -29.02 24.48
CA MET A 323 1.17 -27.64 24.19
C MET A 323 0.82 -27.22 22.76
N TYR A 324 0.55 -25.93 22.59
CA TYR A 324 0.44 -25.30 21.28
C TYR A 324 1.83 -24.90 20.75
N MET A 325 1.94 -24.76 19.43
CA MET A 325 3.17 -24.34 18.77
C MET A 325 3.46 -22.86 19.06
N PRO A 326 4.68 -22.47 19.47
CA PRO A 326 4.99 -21.09 19.81
C PRO A 326 5.00 -20.15 18.60
N LYS A 327 5.20 -20.68 17.38
CA LYS A 327 5.10 -19.92 16.13
C LYS A 327 3.61 -19.78 15.74
N PRO A 328 3.05 -18.56 15.71
CA PRO A 328 1.69 -18.37 15.26
C PRO A 328 1.59 -18.46 13.74
N LEU A 329 0.38 -18.74 13.26
CA LEU A 329 -0.05 -18.39 11.91
C LEU A 329 -0.60 -16.97 11.95
N VAL A 330 0.03 -16.07 11.22
CA VAL A 330 -0.46 -14.70 11.05
C VAL A 330 -1.49 -14.68 9.92
N VAL A 331 -2.73 -14.28 10.20
CA VAL A 331 -3.84 -14.25 9.23
C VAL A 331 -4.61 -12.95 9.33
N ALA A 332 -5.43 -12.62 8.33
CA ALA A 332 -6.24 -11.41 8.35
C ALA A 332 -7.29 -11.47 9.46
N GLU A 333 -7.58 -10.33 10.08
CA GLU A 333 -8.67 -10.17 11.04
C GLU A 333 -10.00 -10.59 10.40
N GLY A 334 -10.77 -11.41 11.12
CA GLY A 334 -12.01 -11.98 10.62
C GLY A 334 -11.85 -13.30 9.87
N SER A 335 -10.62 -13.81 9.72
CA SER A 335 -10.36 -15.17 9.24
C SER A 335 -11.09 -16.20 10.09
N THR A 336 -11.56 -17.25 9.42
CA THR A 336 -12.30 -18.35 10.03
C THR A 336 -11.39 -19.54 10.32
N VAL A 337 -11.90 -20.51 11.09
CA VAL A 337 -11.23 -21.81 11.28
C VAL A 337 -10.98 -22.48 9.92
N GLY A 338 -11.91 -22.36 8.97
CA GLY A 338 -11.74 -22.90 7.63
C GLY A 338 -10.59 -22.25 6.85
N ASP A 339 -10.41 -20.94 6.98
CA ASP A 339 -9.29 -20.23 6.34
C ASP A 339 -7.95 -20.68 6.92
N VAL A 340 -7.88 -20.87 8.24
CA VAL A 340 -6.69 -21.40 8.92
C VAL A 340 -6.42 -22.85 8.51
N ALA A 341 -7.45 -23.69 8.42
CA ALA A 341 -7.31 -25.08 7.96
C ALA A 341 -6.69 -25.13 6.56
N LYS A 342 -7.23 -24.35 5.60
CA LYS A 342 -6.68 -24.25 4.24
C LYS A 342 -5.24 -23.74 4.21
N LYS A 343 -4.91 -22.77 5.08
CA LYS A 343 -3.55 -22.22 5.17
C LYS A 343 -2.54 -23.23 5.69
N ILE A 344 -2.96 -24.15 6.55
CA ILE A 344 -2.11 -25.25 7.03
C ILE A 344 -1.98 -26.32 5.95
N HIS A 345 -3.10 -26.90 5.52
CA HIS A 345 -3.14 -27.91 4.47
C HIS A 345 -4.58 -28.11 3.96
N SER A 346 -4.78 -28.26 2.64
CA SER A 346 -6.12 -28.42 2.04
C SER A 346 -6.91 -29.61 2.61
N SER A 347 -6.24 -30.73 2.91
CA SER A 347 -6.90 -31.92 3.47
C SER A 347 -7.54 -31.71 4.85
N LEU A 348 -7.03 -30.76 5.66
CA LEU A 348 -7.62 -30.42 6.96
C LEU A 348 -8.98 -29.72 6.80
N TYR A 349 -9.15 -28.98 5.70
CA TYR A 349 -10.42 -28.35 5.36
C TYR A 349 -11.40 -29.36 4.77
N GLU A 350 -10.94 -30.21 3.84
CA GLU A 350 -11.79 -31.19 3.15
C GLU A 350 -12.34 -32.28 4.07
N ASN A 351 -11.52 -32.78 5.00
CA ASN A 351 -11.91 -33.83 5.95
C ASN A 351 -12.40 -33.27 7.29
N PHE A 352 -12.61 -31.95 7.39
CA PHE A 352 -12.94 -31.29 8.64
C PHE A 352 -14.14 -31.91 9.36
N LYS A 353 -13.97 -32.27 10.63
CA LYS A 353 -15.05 -32.73 11.51
C LYS A 353 -15.47 -31.64 12.49
N TYR A 354 -14.49 -31.06 13.20
CA TYR A 354 -14.67 -29.94 14.12
C TYR A 354 -13.31 -29.37 14.50
N ALA A 355 -13.30 -28.17 15.10
CA ALA A 355 -12.13 -27.63 15.77
C ALA A 355 -12.43 -27.37 17.24
N VAL A 356 -11.37 -27.38 18.04
CA VAL A 356 -11.40 -26.91 19.42
C VAL A 356 -10.57 -25.64 19.49
N VAL A 357 -11.13 -24.59 20.08
CA VAL A 357 -10.51 -23.27 20.18
C VAL A 357 -10.42 -22.85 21.64
N TRP A 358 -9.27 -22.29 22.01
CA TRP A 358 -9.02 -21.67 23.31
C TRP A 358 -8.57 -20.22 23.12
N ARG A 359 -8.86 -19.38 24.11
CA ARG A 359 -8.14 -18.11 24.27
C ARG A 359 -6.76 -18.43 24.83
N ARG A 360 -5.67 -17.91 24.26
CA ARG A 360 -4.30 -18.18 24.76
C ARG A 360 -4.13 -17.87 26.25
N GLU A 361 -4.77 -16.81 26.75
CA GLU A 361 -4.75 -16.44 28.17
C GLU A 361 -5.40 -17.45 29.11
N GLN A 362 -6.31 -18.29 28.58
CA GLN A 362 -7.06 -19.28 29.34
C GLN A 362 -6.62 -20.70 29.00
N PHE A 363 -5.64 -20.89 28.11
CA PHE A 363 -5.22 -22.21 27.67
C PHE A 363 -4.58 -23.00 28.82
N PRO A 364 -4.93 -24.29 29.05
CA PRO A 364 -5.83 -25.16 28.25
C PRO A 364 -7.30 -25.20 28.73
N ASP A 365 -7.70 -24.31 29.64
CA ASP A 365 -9.04 -24.25 30.21
C ASP A 365 -10.10 -23.67 29.24
N ARG A 366 -11.36 -24.04 29.49
CA ARG A 366 -12.55 -23.53 28.76
C ARG A 366 -12.48 -23.68 27.23
N PRO A 367 -12.19 -24.88 26.70
CA PRO A 367 -12.24 -25.12 25.26
C PRO A 367 -13.63 -24.85 24.69
N LYS A 368 -13.68 -24.32 23.47
CA LYS A 368 -14.91 -24.21 22.69
C LYS A 368 -14.81 -25.07 21.44
N ARG A 369 -15.73 -26.02 21.30
CA ARG A 369 -15.92 -26.77 20.05
C ARG A 369 -16.64 -25.89 19.02
N VAL A 370 -16.08 -25.78 17.82
CA VAL A 370 -16.55 -24.88 16.77
C VAL A 370 -16.49 -25.52 15.38
N GLY A 371 -17.23 -24.95 14.43
CA GLY A 371 -17.19 -25.33 13.02
C GLY A 371 -16.28 -24.41 12.18
N LEU A 372 -16.26 -24.64 10.87
CA LEU A 372 -15.42 -23.92 9.91
C LEU A 372 -15.65 -22.41 9.91
N GLU A 373 -16.91 -21.96 10.01
CA GLU A 373 -17.31 -20.54 9.93
C GLU A 373 -16.99 -19.72 11.20
N TYR A 374 -16.43 -20.34 12.23
CA TYR A 374 -16.09 -19.63 13.45
C TYR A 374 -14.95 -18.64 13.20
N LYS A 375 -15.22 -17.36 13.45
CA LYS A 375 -14.24 -16.28 13.34
C LYS A 375 -13.27 -16.29 14.52
N LEU A 376 -12.00 -16.39 14.19
CA LEU A 376 -10.90 -16.37 15.16
C LEU A 376 -10.56 -14.94 15.57
N LYS A 377 -9.98 -14.80 16.75
CA LYS A 377 -9.39 -13.53 17.22
C LYS A 377 -7.89 -13.70 17.48
N ASP A 378 -7.21 -12.57 17.65
CA ASP A 378 -5.79 -12.56 18.02
C ASP A 378 -5.54 -13.34 19.30
N GLY A 379 -4.51 -14.19 19.27
CA GLY A 379 -4.17 -15.06 20.38
C GLY A 379 -5.03 -16.31 20.50
N ASP A 380 -5.91 -16.64 19.56
CA ASP A 380 -6.64 -17.92 19.64
C ASP A 380 -5.70 -19.10 19.39
N VAL A 381 -5.85 -20.16 20.17
CA VAL A 381 -5.22 -21.47 19.96
C VAL A 381 -6.24 -22.38 19.30
N VAL A 382 -5.88 -23.06 18.21
CA VAL A 382 -6.78 -23.89 17.41
C VAL A 382 -6.20 -25.30 17.26
N GLU A 383 -7.02 -26.29 17.57
CA GLU A 383 -6.80 -27.69 17.25
C GLU A 383 -7.86 -28.14 16.23
N ILE A 384 -7.43 -28.65 15.08
CA ILE A 384 -8.33 -29.10 14.01
C ILE A 384 -8.38 -30.61 14.02
N HIS A 385 -9.61 -31.16 14.07
CA HIS A 385 -9.87 -32.58 13.85
C HIS A 385 -10.43 -32.78 12.46
N ALA A 386 -9.67 -33.46 11.61
CA ALA A 386 -10.03 -33.82 10.25
C ALA A 386 -9.97 -35.36 10.12
#